data_AF-A0A960L8F8-F1
#
_entry.id   AF-A0A960L8F8-F1
#
_cell.length_a   1.000
_cell.length_b   1.000
_cell.length_c   1.000
_cell.angle_alpha   90.00
_cell.angle_beta   90.00
_cell.angle_gamma   90.00
#
_symmetry.space_group_name_H-M   'P 1'
#
loop_
_entity.id
_entity.type
_entity.pdbx_description
1 polymer ?
#
loop_
_entity_poly.entity_id
_entity_poly.type
_entity_poly.pdbx_seq_one_letter_code
_entity_poly.pdbx_strand_id
1 'polypeptide(L)'
;MRNAYALRRPVENTYLVRERDRRRRRELVVIVMAALPLGLCLLVYIWSHLQVLDAGYRIDSLEQSLHALSQQERRLRLEAALLSSPQRIEQRAVDELGMAPPRRDQMVFLERLP
;
A
#
# COMPACT_ATOMS: atom_id res chain seq x y z
N MET A 1 -47.04 -7.19 -60.88
CA MET A 1 -47.57 -6.08 -60.04
C MET A 1 -46.42 -5.17 -59.65
N ARG A 2 -46.36 -3.95 -60.19
CA ARG A 2 -45.26 -2.98 -59.96
C ARG A 2 -45.80 -1.86 -59.06
N ASN A 3 -45.24 -1.72 -57.86
CA ASN A 3 -45.66 -0.73 -56.88
C ASN A 3 -45.27 0.68 -57.32
N ALA A 4 -46.28 1.53 -57.52
CA ALA A 4 -46.18 2.86 -58.10
C ALA A 4 -45.74 3.97 -57.12
N TYR A 5 -45.13 3.65 -55.98
CA TYR A 5 -44.84 4.62 -54.90
C TYR A 5 -43.36 4.90 -54.63
N ALA A 6 -42.44 4.35 -55.43
CA ALA A 6 -41.01 4.62 -55.25
C ALA A 6 -40.55 5.87 -56.02
N LEU A 7 -41.10 7.05 -55.71
CA LEU A 7 -40.53 8.32 -56.19
C LEU A 7 -39.29 8.67 -55.34
N ARG A 8 -38.13 8.15 -55.72
CA ARG A 8 -36.84 8.58 -55.15
C ARG A 8 -36.50 9.98 -55.69
N ARG A 9 -37.06 11.03 -55.10
CA ARG A 9 -36.46 12.36 -55.23
C ARG A 9 -35.17 12.35 -54.41
N PRO A 10 -34.00 12.64 -55.01
CA PRO A 10 -32.84 12.98 -54.21
C PRO A 10 -33.21 14.21 -53.40
N VAL A 11 -33.19 14.10 -52.07
CA VAL A 11 -33.38 15.25 -51.19
C VAL A 11 -32.13 16.10 -51.33
N GLU A 12 -32.14 17.00 -52.31
CA GLU A 12 -31.07 17.97 -52.46
C GLU A 12 -31.21 18.98 -51.32
N ASN A 13 -30.26 18.93 -50.39
CA ASN A 13 -30.12 19.84 -49.25
C ASN A 13 -29.63 21.23 -49.71
N THR A 14 -30.23 21.77 -50.77
CA THR A 14 -29.80 23.00 -51.44
C THR A 14 -30.04 24.25 -50.59
N TYR A 15 -30.84 24.13 -49.52
CA TYR A 15 -31.16 25.23 -48.60
C TYR A 15 -30.61 25.03 -47.17
N LEU A 16 -29.81 23.98 -46.93
CA LEU A 16 -29.15 23.81 -45.63
C LEU A 16 -27.86 24.63 -45.58
N VAL A 17 -28.00 25.97 -45.55
CA VAL A 17 -26.89 26.86 -45.26
C VAL A 17 -26.57 26.74 -43.78
N ARG A 18 -25.33 26.37 -43.46
CA ARG A 18 -24.84 26.30 -42.08
C ARG A 18 -24.74 27.72 -41.52
N GLU A 19 -25.85 28.25 -41.02
CA GLU A 19 -25.92 29.53 -40.32
C GLU A 19 -24.95 29.46 -39.14
N ARG A 20 -23.83 30.20 -39.21
CA ARG A 20 -22.88 30.30 -38.09
C ARG A 20 -23.51 31.19 -37.03
N ASP A 21 -24.37 30.59 -36.23
CA ASP A 21 -25.07 31.27 -35.15
C ASP A 21 -24.06 31.62 -34.03
N ARG A 22 -23.49 32.84 -34.13
CA ARG A 22 -22.48 33.34 -33.19
C ARG A 22 -23.00 33.37 -31.75
N ARG A 23 -24.33 33.49 -31.56
CA ARG A 23 -24.98 33.38 -30.24
C ARG A 23 -24.83 32.00 -29.65
N ARG A 24 -25.20 30.94 -30.37
CA ARG A 24 -25.03 29.55 -29.89
C ARG A 24 -23.58 29.20 -29.59
N ARG A 25 -22.63 29.66 -30.40
CA ARG A 25 -21.20 29.47 -30.11
C ARG A 25 -20.78 30.15 -28.80
N ARG A 26 -21.28 31.35 -28.52
CA ARG A 26 -21.00 32.05 -27.26
C ARG A 26 -21.62 31.34 -26.06
N GLU A 27 -22.87 30.87 -26.19
CA GLU A 27 -23.55 30.09 -25.14
C GLU A 27 -22.77 28.81 -24.81
N LEU A 28 -22.36 28.05 -25.83
CA LEU A 28 -21.55 26.85 -25.64
C LEU A 28 -20.20 27.15 -24.98
N VAL A 29 -19.52 28.23 -25.39
CA VAL A 29 -18.26 28.65 -24.77
C VAL A 29 -18.46 29.02 -23.30
N VAL A 30 -19.53 29.74 -22.96
CA VAL A 30 -19.84 30.09 -21.56
C VAL A 30 -20.11 28.83 -20.72
N ILE A 31 -20.88 27.88 -21.24
CA ILE A 31 -21.15 26.61 -20.55
C ILE A 31 -19.86 25.82 -20.32
N VAL A 32 -19.00 25.70 -21.35
CA VAL A 32 -17.71 25.01 -21.21
C VAL A 32 -16.82 25.73 -20.21
N MET A 33 -16.73 27.06 -20.27
CA MET A 33 -15.93 27.84 -19.32
C MET A 33 -16.43 27.70 -17.88
N ALA A 34 -17.74 27.52 -17.67
CA ALA A 34 -18.31 27.27 -16.35
C ALA A 34 -18.07 25.82 -15.87
N ALA A 35 -18.13 24.84 -16.78
CA ALA A 35 -17.96 23.42 -16.44
C ALA A 35 -16.49 22.98 -16.28
N LEU A 36 -15.57 23.62 -17.02
CA LEU A 36 -14.15 23.30 -17.02
C LEU A 36 -13.48 23.36 -15.63
N PRO A 37 -13.69 24.39 -14.79
CA PRO A 37 -13.08 24.42 -13.45
C PRO A 37 -13.61 23.29 -12.55
N LEU A 38 -14.89 22.93 -12.66
CA LEU A 38 -15.48 21.80 -11.92
C LEU A 38 -14.83 20.48 -12.33
N GLY A 39 -14.69 20.24 -13.63
CA GLY A 39 -14.02 19.06 -14.15
C GLY A 39 -12.55 18.98 -13.71
N LEU A 40 -11.83 20.10 -13.77
CA LEU A 40 -10.44 20.16 -13.35
C LEU A 40 -10.28 19.90 -11.84
N CYS A 41 -11.15 20.48 -11.02
CA CYS A 41 -11.16 20.25 -9.57
C CYS A 41 -11.37 18.76 -9.24
N LEU A 42 -12.30 18.10 -9.92
CA LEU A 42 -12.57 16.67 -9.74
C LEU A 42 -11.36 15.81 -10.12
N LEU A 43 -10.69 16.14 -11.23
CA LEU A 43 -9.47 15.44 -11.66
C LEU A 43 -8.34 15.61 -10.65
N VAL A 44 -8.11 16.84 -10.15
CA VAL A 44 -7.10 17.12 -9.12
C VAL A 44 -7.43 16.37 -7.82
N TYR A 45 -8.71 16.31 -7.45
CA TYR A 45 -9.16 15.57 -6.27
C TYR A 45 -8.88 14.07 -6.40
N ILE A 46 -9.26 13.45 -7.53
CA ILE A 46 -9.00 12.02 -7.78
C ILE A 46 -7.49 11.75 -7.77
N TRP A 47 -6.71 12.60 -8.44
CA TRP A 47 -5.25 12.48 -8.48
C TRP A 47 -4.62 12.55 -7.08
N SER A 48 -5.04 13.52 -6.26
CA SER A 48 -4.60 13.66 -4.87
C SER A 48 -4.99 12.43 -4.03
N HIS A 49 -6.22 11.96 -4.17
CA HIS A 49 -6.71 10.80 -3.45
C HIS A 49 -5.90 9.54 -3.80
N LEU A 50 -5.56 9.32 -5.07
CA LEU A 50 -4.72 8.20 -5.48
C LEU A 50 -3.32 8.23 -4.85
N GLN A 51 -2.70 9.42 -4.73
CA GLN A 51 -1.41 9.53 -4.02
C GLN A 51 -1.51 9.19 -2.53
N VAL A 52 -2.63 9.57 -1.90
CA VAL A 52 -2.89 9.21 -0.49
C VAL A 52 -3.07 7.70 -0.34
N LEU A 53 -3.70 7.04 -1.31
CA LEU A 53 -3.81 5.57 -1.32
C LEU A 53 -2.43 4.91 -1.41
N ASP A 54 -1.57 5.34 -2.33
CA ASP A 54 -0.21 4.80 -2.47
C ASP A 54 0.62 4.99 -1.19
N ALA A 55 0.50 6.15 -0.54
CA ALA A 55 1.13 6.42 0.74
C ALA A 55 0.60 5.49 1.85
N GLY A 56 -0.71 5.26 1.89
CA GLY A 56 -1.36 4.34 2.84
C GLY A 56 -0.89 2.90 2.68
N TYR A 57 -0.81 2.40 1.45
CA TYR A 57 -0.28 1.05 1.18
C TYR A 57 1.19 0.91 1.60
N ARG A 58 1.99 1.96 1.39
CA ARG A 58 3.38 1.94 1.82
C ARG A 58 3.49 1.86 3.34
N ILE A 59 2.65 2.59 4.08
CA ILE A 59 2.59 2.52 5.54
C ILE A 59 2.21 1.12 6.00
N ASP A 60 1.15 0.54 5.45
CA ASP A 60 0.70 -0.81 5.80
C ASP A 60 1.80 -1.88 5.57
N SER A 61 2.51 -1.78 4.44
CA SER A 61 3.63 -2.68 4.15
C SER A 61 4.81 -2.54 5.14
N LEU A 62 5.08 -1.31 5.59
CA LEU A 62 6.12 -1.04 6.59
C LEU A 62 5.69 -1.58 7.96
N GLU A 63 4.43 -1.42 8.34
CA GLU A 63 3.87 -1.89 9.60
C GLU A 63 3.90 -3.42 9.68
N GLN A 64 3.52 -4.11 8.59
CA GLN A 64 3.65 -5.57 8.50
C GLN A 64 5.12 -6.03 8.64
N SER A 65 6.06 -5.30 8.04
CA SER A 65 7.49 -5.61 8.14
C SER A 65 8.01 -5.44 9.56
N LEU A 66 7.61 -4.36 10.25
CA LEU A 66 7.94 -4.12 11.66
C LEU A 66 7.36 -5.22 12.56
N HIS A 67 6.10 -5.61 12.33
CA HIS A 67 5.49 -6.71 13.06
C HIS A 67 6.26 -8.02 12.86
N ALA A 68 6.62 -8.38 11.63
CA ALA A 68 7.41 -9.58 11.34
C ALA A 68 8.78 -9.55 12.05
N LEU A 69 9.49 -8.41 12.00
CA LEU A 69 10.78 -8.25 12.67
C LEU A 69 10.65 -8.35 14.19
N SER A 70 9.62 -7.74 14.79
CA SER A 70 9.39 -7.82 16.25
C SER A 70 9.11 -9.25 16.71
N GLN A 71 8.38 -10.03 15.90
CA GLN A 71 8.14 -11.44 16.19
C GLN A 71 9.42 -12.27 16.10
N GLN A 72 10.28 -12.00 15.11
CA GLN A 72 11.59 -12.64 15.00
C GLN A 72 12.50 -12.29 16.18
N GLU A 73 12.58 -11.02 16.57
CA GLU A 73 13.36 -10.59 17.73
C GLU A 73 12.90 -11.31 19.01
N ARG A 74 11.59 -11.37 19.23
CA ARG A 74 11.03 -12.05 20.40
C ARG A 74 11.34 -13.55 20.39
N ARG A 75 11.25 -14.20 19.22
CA ARG A 75 11.62 -15.61 19.06
C ARG A 75 13.10 -15.84 19.34
N LEU A 76 13.99 -15.04 18.77
CA LEU A 76 15.43 -15.14 18.98
C LEU A 76 15.81 -14.89 20.44
N ARG A 77 15.16 -13.93 21.11
CA ARG A 77 15.34 -13.71 22.55
C ARG A 77 14.92 -14.91 23.38
N LEU A 78 13.80 -15.55 23.04
CA LEU A 78 13.35 -16.77 23.72
C LEU A 78 14.32 -17.93 23.47
N GLU A 79 14.77 -18.12 22.23
CA GLU A 79 15.77 -19.14 21.88
C GLU A 79 17.09 -18.90 22.62
N ALA A 80 17.56 -17.65 22.69
CA ALA A 80 18.75 -17.28 23.44
C ALA A 80 18.58 -17.52 24.95
N ALA A 81 17.42 -17.20 25.52
CA ALA A 81 17.12 -17.48 26.93
C ALA A 81 17.03 -18.99 27.22
N LEU A 82 16.47 -19.77 26.29
CA LEU A 82 16.43 -21.24 26.37
C LEU A 82 17.83 -21.86 26.26
N LEU A 83 18.67 -21.36 25.36
CA LEU A 83 20.07 -21.79 25.21
C LEU A 83 20.93 -21.40 26.42
N SER A 84 20.66 -20.22 26.99
CA SER A 84 21.34 -19.71 28.19
C SER A 84 20.70 -20.24 29.48
N SER A 85 19.68 -21.10 29.38
CA SER A 85 18.99 -21.59 30.57
C SER A 85 19.94 -22.45 31.42
N PRO A 86 20.09 -22.13 32.72
CA PRO A 86 21.03 -22.82 33.59
C PRO A 86 20.75 -24.32 33.63
N GLN A 87 19.48 -24.73 33.64
CA GLN A 87 19.11 -26.15 33.67
C GLN A 87 19.63 -26.93 32.46
N ARG A 88 19.62 -26.33 31.26
CA ARG A 88 20.07 -27.02 30.04
C ARG A 88 21.59 -27.05 29.92
N ILE A 89 22.25 -26.01 30.41
CA ILE A 89 23.72 -25.96 30.55
C ILE A 89 24.18 -27.00 31.57
N GLU A 90 23.49 -27.10 32.70
CA GLU A 90 23.78 -28.03 33.79
C GLU A 90 23.57 -29.49 33.34
N GLN A 91 22.48 -29.78 32.62
CA GLN A 91 22.28 -31.10 31.99
C GLN A 91 23.43 -31.46 31.03
N ARG A 92 23.82 -30.55 30.13
CA ARG A 92 24.98 -30.80 29.25
C ARG A 92 26.28 -30.97 30.01
N ALA A 93 26.51 -30.16 31.04
CA ALA A 93 27.71 -30.23 31.86
C ALA A 93 27.82 -31.59 32.55
N VAL A 94 26.72 -32.11 33.11
CA VAL A 94 26.69 -33.40 33.80
C VAL A 94 26.71 -34.58 32.81
N ASP A 95 25.82 -34.56 31.81
CA ASP A 95 25.56 -35.72 30.95
C ASP A 95 26.58 -35.87 29.80
N GLU A 96 26.98 -34.75 29.16
CA GLU A 96 27.89 -34.78 28.00
C GLU A 96 29.34 -34.53 28.41
N LEU A 97 29.58 -33.71 29.42
CA LEU A 97 30.94 -33.28 29.84
C LEU A 97 31.42 -33.95 31.13
N GLY A 98 30.58 -34.73 31.81
CA GLY A 98 30.93 -35.43 33.05
C GLY A 98 31.30 -34.50 34.22
N MET A 99 30.90 -33.24 34.16
CA MET A 99 31.17 -32.24 35.19
C MET A 99 30.29 -32.49 36.41
N ALA A 100 30.86 -32.29 37.59
CA ALA A 100 30.16 -32.36 38.86
C ALA A 100 30.20 -30.98 39.55
N PRO A 101 29.20 -30.64 40.38
CA PRO A 101 29.20 -29.38 41.11
C PRO A 101 30.48 -29.27 41.97
N PRO A 102 31.14 -28.09 41.97
CA PRO A 102 32.40 -27.90 42.67
C PRO A 102 32.24 -28.06 44.18
N ARG A 103 33.23 -28.64 44.83
CA ARG A 103 33.27 -28.76 46.30
C ARG A 103 33.58 -27.40 46.93
N ARG A 104 33.21 -27.20 48.21
CA ARG A 104 33.33 -25.90 48.90
C ARG A 104 34.76 -25.35 48.94
N ASP A 105 35.76 -26.21 48.90
CA ASP A 105 37.19 -25.93 48.85
C ASP A 105 37.70 -25.51 47.46
N GLN A 106 36.88 -25.63 46.41
CA GLN A 106 37.24 -25.33 45.02
C GLN A 106 36.58 -24.03 44.50
N MET A 107 35.82 -23.32 45.35
CA MET A 107 35.14 -22.07 44.98
C MET A 107 36.01 -20.85 45.27
N VAL A 108 36.34 -20.08 44.24
CA VAL A 108 37.06 -18.80 44.36
C VAL A 108 36.08 -17.65 44.11
N PHE A 109 35.83 -16.83 45.13
CA PHE A 109 34.98 -15.64 45.02
C PHE A 109 35.79 -14.48 44.43
N LEU A 110 35.42 -14.03 43.23
CA LEU A 110 35.97 -12.82 42.63
C LEU A 110 35.17 -11.62 43.14
N GLU A 111 35.72 -10.92 44.13
CA GLU A 111 35.17 -9.66 44.63
C GLU A 111 35.37 -8.60 43.54
N ARG A 112 34.27 -8.22 42.87
CA ARG A 112 34.28 -7.22 41.80
C ARG A 112 34.46 -5.86 42.46
N LEU A 113 35.71 -5.37 42.50
CA LEU A 113 36.05 -4.02 42.92
C LEU A 113 35.35 -2.98 42.02
N PRO A 114 34.93 -1.83 42.59
CA PRO A 114 34.07 -0.83 41.95
C PRO A 114 34.69 -0.13 40.74
#